data_AF-A0A7C2ZVW0-F1
#
_entry.id   AF-A0A7C2ZVW0-F1
#
_cell.length_a   1.000
_cell.length_b   1.000
_cell.length_c   1.000
_cell.angle_alpha   90.00
_cell.angle_beta   90.00
_cell.angle_gamma   90.00
#
_symmetry.space_group_name_H-M   'P 1'
#
loop_
_entity.id
_entity.type
_entity.pdbx_description
1 polymer ?
#
loop_
_entity_poly.entity_id
_entity_poly.type
_entity_poly.pdbx_seq_one_letter_code
_entity_poly.pdbx_strand_id
1 'polypeptide(L)'
;MCQWVPLHRLPEEYFKMIIRTFIDVFPHTTLWYKYTPDFVILIGTPKPLRINYRDFVRRANRPGVREGLAHDDLDAISLLDSFMMDEETIRRFVDGGRVHTDSHPYLEFFGPGLSDTTARNIEAMKPFRQSVIPYLTNYGDTFQERKRVEGELKRYYDATQVLIDAQIEYARHNYERAAELAYRAWGMNPKDGTIRYNMEVARRVAIAGIDAQLKKIAEGLRRRVRGNPEDLDSWRKLASIYQEMDKVDDAISAYRHVKRLDPKDLQARLSLGMLLEKRGDIGGAIKEYEDALKLAPDMPLIHGSLATLYQKRGDLDRAIEEIRKVLRKEPNLALAHSMLGSLYMDKGEEGKAISELKRALKLDPKLLAPRVNLASIYSAHGRLNEAEKVLREAIRVNPNVYEVRLNLAKVLLKKGKLQEALDQAEMALSLKKTKEAEDLIELINSRRSR
;
A
#
# COMPACT_ATOMS: atom_id res chain seq x y z
N MET A 1 -17.21 26.96 -25.62
CA MET A 1 -17.54 27.41 -24.26
C MET A 1 -17.21 26.29 -23.28
N CYS A 2 -16.76 26.60 -22.07
CA CYS A 2 -16.52 25.61 -21.02
C CYS A 2 -17.21 26.07 -19.73
N GLN A 3 -18.03 25.23 -19.12
CA GLN A 3 -18.78 25.53 -17.90
C GLN A 3 -18.57 24.44 -16.85
N TRP A 4 -18.26 24.85 -15.63
CA TRP A 4 -18.13 23.96 -14.48
C TRP A 4 -19.48 23.90 -13.76
N VAL A 5 -19.97 22.69 -13.46
CA VAL A 5 -21.25 22.48 -12.81
C VAL A 5 -21.04 21.65 -11.54
N PRO A 6 -21.33 22.19 -10.34
CA PRO A 6 -21.04 21.51 -9.08
C PRO A 6 -22.02 20.36 -8.80
N LEU A 7 -21.52 19.16 -8.54
CA LEU A 7 -22.34 17.98 -8.25
C LEU A 7 -22.85 17.93 -6.81
N HIS A 8 -22.02 18.39 -5.87
CA HIS A 8 -22.22 18.27 -4.43
C HIS A 8 -23.29 19.18 -3.84
N ARG A 9 -23.89 20.07 -4.64
CA ARG A 9 -24.89 21.04 -4.19
C ARG A 9 -26.19 20.98 -4.98
N LEU A 10 -26.29 20.12 -5.98
CA LEU A 10 -27.42 20.12 -6.90
C LEU A 10 -28.19 18.80 -6.81
N PRO A 11 -29.47 18.82 -6.42
CA PRO A 11 -30.36 17.69 -6.68
C PRO A 11 -30.39 17.37 -8.17
N GLU A 12 -30.58 16.09 -8.51
CA GLU A 12 -30.48 15.57 -9.88
C GLU A 12 -31.34 16.35 -10.89
N GLU A 13 -32.57 16.71 -10.52
CA GLU A 13 -33.47 17.49 -11.37
C GLU A 13 -32.89 18.85 -11.78
N TYR A 14 -32.28 19.57 -10.83
CA TYR A 14 -31.64 20.86 -11.10
C TYR A 14 -30.35 20.69 -11.90
N PHE A 15 -29.58 19.64 -11.62
CA PHE A 15 -28.41 19.29 -12.40
C PHE A 15 -28.76 19.04 -13.88
N LYS A 16 -29.79 18.22 -14.14
CA LYS A 16 -30.30 17.99 -15.50
C LYS A 16 -30.82 19.28 -16.15
N MET A 17 -31.56 20.12 -15.44
CA MET A 17 -32.04 21.41 -15.95
C MET A 17 -30.90 22.34 -16.40
N ILE A 18 -29.81 22.43 -15.62
CA ILE A 18 -28.62 23.23 -16.00
C ILE A 18 -28.01 22.70 -17.30
N ILE A 19 -27.86 21.37 -17.42
CA ILE A 19 -27.32 20.77 -18.64
C ILE A 19 -28.24 21.02 -19.83
N ARG A 20 -29.57 20.83 -19.69
CA ARG A 20 -30.54 21.13 -20.76
C ARG A 20 -30.42 22.58 -21.25
N THR A 21 -30.29 23.52 -20.33
CA THR A 21 -30.10 24.94 -20.66
C THR A 21 -28.81 25.18 -21.44
N PHE A 22 -27.72 24.52 -21.05
CA PHE A 22 -26.44 24.67 -21.73
C PHE A 22 -26.47 24.09 -23.15
N ILE A 23 -27.10 22.93 -23.36
CA ILE A 23 -27.17 22.29 -24.68
C ILE A 23 -28.10 23.02 -25.65
N ASP A 24 -29.06 23.80 -25.16
CA ASP A 24 -29.91 24.66 -26.01
C ASP A 24 -29.12 25.83 -26.60
N VAL A 25 -28.15 26.36 -25.84
CA VAL A 25 -27.24 27.43 -26.31
C VAL A 25 -26.10 26.86 -27.15
N PHE A 26 -25.58 25.70 -26.76
CA PHE A 26 -24.47 25.01 -27.44
C PHE A 26 -24.90 23.60 -27.86
N PRO A 27 -25.51 23.43 -29.04
CA PRO A 27 -26.05 22.13 -29.47
C PRO A 27 -25.02 21.00 -29.40
N HIS A 28 -23.79 21.25 -29.84
CA HIS A 28 -22.68 20.30 -29.75
C HIS A 28 -21.98 20.40 -28.39
N THR A 29 -22.65 19.87 -27.36
CA THR A 29 -22.09 19.79 -26.01
C THR A 29 -21.59 18.39 -25.70
N THR A 30 -20.45 18.31 -25.02
CA THR A 30 -19.98 17.09 -24.33
C THR A 30 -19.83 17.36 -22.84
N LEU A 31 -19.97 16.31 -22.03
CA LEU A 31 -19.90 16.35 -20.58
C LEU A 31 -18.71 15.51 -20.18
N TRP A 32 -17.82 16.11 -19.41
CA TRP A 32 -16.62 15.50 -18.90
C TRP A 32 -16.68 15.52 -17.37
N TYR A 33 -16.65 14.36 -16.74
CA TYR A 33 -16.46 14.26 -15.30
C TYR A 33 -15.00 13.88 -15.04
N LYS A 34 -14.25 14.87 -14.53
CA LYS A 34 -12.92 14.69 -13.95
C LYS A 34 -13.15 14.06 -12.58
N TYR A 35 -12.34 13.07 -12.23
CA TYR A 35 -12.43 12.19 -11.05
C TYR A 35 -12.44 12.86 -9.66
N THR A 36 -12.75 14.15 -9.58
CA THR A 36 -13.02 14.92 -8.37
C THR A 36 -14.54 14.93 -8.15
N PRO A 37 -15.06 14.49 -6.98
CA PRO A 37 -16.50 14.38 -6.69
C PRO A 37 -17.28 15.71 -6.70
N ASP A 38 -16.63 16.82 -7.07
CA ASP A 38 -17.15 18.15 -6.85
C ASP A 38 -17.84 18.76 -8.06
N PHE A 39 -17.43 18.43 -9.29
CA PHE A 39 -17.91 19.08 -10.51
C PHE A 39 -17.85 18.21 -11.76
N VAL A 40 -18.72 18.52 -12.73
CA VAL A 40 -18.56 18.14 -14.13
C VAL A 40 -18.20 19.36 -14.97
N ILE A 41 -17.68 19.11 -16.16
CA ILE A 41 -17.29 20.13 -17.13
C ILE A 41 -18.15 19.92 -18.39
N LEU A 42 -18.94 20.94 -18.73
CA LEU A 42 -19.68 21.01 -19.99
C LEU A 42 -18.84 21.76 -21.02
N ILE A 43 -18.61 21.13 -22.17
CA ILE A 43 -17.80 21.66 -23.26
C ILE A 43 -18.68 21.81 -24.49
N GLY A 44 -19.01 23.06 -24.83
CA GLY A 44 -19.77 23.41 -26.03
C GLY A 44 -18.84 23.78 -27.20
N THR A 45 -19.00 23.11 -28.34
CA THR A 45 -18.20 23.31 -29.56
C THR A 45 -19.05 23.80 -30.74
N PRO A 46 -18.45 24.42 -31.78
CA PRO A 46 -19.20 24.84 -32.97
C PRO A 46 -19.60 23.69 -33.91
N LYS A 47 -18.97 22.52 -33.76
CA LYS A 47 -19.17 21.30 -34.56
C LYS A 47 -19.09 20.08 -33.64
N PRO A 48 -19.57 18.89 -34.07
CA PRO A 48 -19.40 17.66 -33.31
C PRO A 48 -17.94 17.41 -32.89
N LEU A 49 -17.76 16.90 -31.67
CA LEU A 49 -16.43 16.72 -31.07
C LEU A 49 -15.55 15.78 -31.91
N ARG A 50 -14.33 16.24 -32.21
CA ARG A 50 -13.24 15.42 -32.73
C ARG A 50 -11.95 15.83 -32.05
N ILE A 51 -11.19 14.83 -31.58
CA ILE A 51 -9.94 15.04 -30.84
C ILE A 51 -8.78 14.58 -31.73
N ASN A 52 -7.88 15.49 -32.09
CA ASN A 52 -6.63 15.08 -32.73
C ASN A 52 -5.71 14.47 -31.66
N TYR A 53 -5.60 13.14 -31.65
CA TYR A 53 -4.90 12.40 -30.60
C TYR A 53 -3.41 12.78 -30.52
N ARG A 54 -2.73 12.85 -31.66
CA ARG A 54 -1.30 13.21 -31.72
C ARG A 54 -1.06 14.64 -31.23
N ASP A 55 -1.91 15.58 -31.62
CA ASP A 55 -1.82 16.95 -31.12
C ASP A 55 -2.09 17.02 -29.61
N PHE A 56 -3.12 16.31 -29.13
CA PHE A 56 -3.44 16.23 -27.71
C PHE A 56 -2.26 15.69 -26.89
N VAL A 57 -1.73 14.52 -27.25
CA VAL A 57 -0.59 13.90 -26.55
C VAL A 57 0.64 14.80 -26.59
N ARG A 58 0.91 15.44 -27.74
CA ARG A 58 2.01 16.40 -27.87
C ARG A 58 1.85 17.60 -26.92
N ARG A 59 0.65 18.16 -26.82
CA ARG A 59 0.37 19.30 -25.93
C ARG A 59 0.42 18.89 -24.46
N ALA A 60 -0.11 17.73 -24.10
CA ALA A 60 -0.08 17.20 -22.75
C ALA A 60 1.34 16.92 -22.25
N ASN A 61 2.27 16.60 -23.16
CA ASN A 61 3.69 16.38 -22.83
C ASN A 61 4.55 17.65 -22.79
N ARG A 62 3.98 18.85 -23.03
CA ARG A 62 4.72 20.10 -22.83
C ARG A 62 5.12 20.21 -21.35
N PRO A 63 6.36 20.59 -21.00
CA PRO A 63 6.87 20.51 -19.63
C PRO A 63 5.93 21.08 -18.57
N GLY A 64 5.46 22.32 -18.73
CA GLY A 64 4.55 22.95 -17.75
C GLY A 64 3.15 22.32 -17.69
N VAL A 65 2.65 21.77 -18.81
CA VAL A 65 1.37 21.03 -18.80
C VAL A 65 1.54 19.70 -18.10
N ARG A 66 2.61 18.97 -18.42
CA ARG A 66 2.93 17.68 -17.79
C ARG A 66 3.16 17.83 -16.30
N GLU A 67 3.83 18.88 -15.87
CA GLU A 67 4.04 19.20 -14.46
C GLU A 67 2.71 19.51 -13.76
N GLY A 68 1.85 20.33 -14.37
CA GLY A 68 0.51 20.60 -13.84
C GLY A 68 -0.38 19.36 -13.75
N LEU A 69 -0.35 18.48 -14.76
CA LEU A 69 -1.06 17.20 -14.72
C LEU A 69 -0.51 16.31 -13.59
N ALA A 70 0.81 16.18 -13.48
CA ALA A 70 1.43 15.37 -12.43
C ALA A 70 1.14 15.90 -11.02
N HIS A 71 1.03 17.22 -10.84
CA HIS A 71 0.63 17.84 -9.58
C HIS A 71 -0.78 17.42 -9.14
N ASP A 72 -1.68 17.25 -10.10
CA ASP A 72 -3.06 16.81 -9.91
C ASP A 72 -3.23 15.27 -9.95
N ASP A 73 -2.12 14.51 -9.91
CA ASP A 73 -2.12 13.05 -10.08
C ASP A 73 -2.75 12.58 -11.40
N LEU A 74 -2.62 13.37 -12.48
CA LEU A 74 -3.10 13.06 -13.82
C LEU A 74 -1.98 12.73 -14.79
N ASP A 75 -2.32 11.92 -15.79
CA ASP A 75 -1.55 11.80 -17.01
C ASP A 75 -2.41 12.18 -18.22
N ALA A 76 -1.79 12.22 -19.40
CA ALA A 76 -2.50 12.61 -20.62
C ALA A 76 -3.67 11.67 -20.93
N ILE A 77 -3.48 10.37 -20.75
CA ILE A 77 -4.47 9.35 -21.09
C ILE A 77 -5.60 9.33 -20.05
N SER A 78 -5.31 9.49 -18.76
CA SER A 78 -6.33 9.59 -17.71
C SER A 78 -7.22 10.81 -17.91
N LEU A 79 -6.64 11.95 -18.29
CA LEU A 79 -7.38 13.15 -18.65
C LEU A 79 -8.25 12.93 -19.90
N LEU A 80 -7.69 12.27 -20.91
CA LEU A 80 -8.40 11.97 -22.16
C LEU A 80 -9.57 11.00 -21.96
N ASP A 81 -9.42 10.01 -21.07
CA ASP A 81 -10.43 9.02 -20.74
C ASP A 81 -11.28 9.41 -19.51
N SER A 82 -11.37 10.71 -19.21
CA SER A 82 -12.35 11.21 -18.23
C SER A 82 -13.76 10.70 -18.55
N PHE A 83 -14.63 10.66 -17.56
CA PHE A 83 -16.00 10.22 -17.76
C PHE A 83 -16.68 11.11 -18.79
N MET A 84 -16.92 10.58 -19.99
CA MET A 84 -17.39 11.34 -21.12
C MET A 84 -18.79 10.89 -21.54
N MET A 85 -19.60 11.88 -21.89
CA MET A 85 -20.83 11.68 -22.64
C MET A 85 -20.84 12.62 -23.85
N ASP A 86 -21.20 12.09 -25.01
CA ASP A 86 -21.41 12.89 -26.22
C ASP A 86 -22.76 13.61 -26.20
N GLU A 87 -22.98 14.45 -27.22
CA GLU A 87 -24.21 15.24 -27.37
C GLU A 87 -25.47 14.37 -27.30
N GLU A 88 -25.52 13.28 -28.06
CA GLU A 88 -26.69 12.42 -28.14
C GLU A 88 -26.96 11.71 -26.80
N THR A 89 -25.89 11.26 -26.15
CA THR A 89 -25.95 10.56 -24.87
C THR A 89 -26.30 11.48 -23.73
N ILE A 90 -25.83 12.73 -23.75
CA ILE A 90 -26.27 13.77 -22.83
C ILE A 90 -27.75 14.04 -23.01
N ARG A 91 -28.25 14.22 -24.24
CA ARG A 91 -29.68 14.44 -24.50
C ARG A 91 -30.54 13.29 -23.98
N ARG A 92 -30.06 12.05 -24.07
CA ARG A 92 -30.75 10.88 -23.50
C ARG A 92 -30.73 10.87 -21.97
N PHE A 93 -29.60 11.22 -21.36
CA PHE A 93 -29.48 11.28 -19.89
C PHE A 93 -30.31 12.38 -19.27
N VAL A 94 -30.24 13.59 -19.83
CA VAL A 94 -30.98 14.73 -19.30
C VAL A 94 -32.42 14.71 -19.70
N ASP A 95 -32.83 13.89 -20.69
CA ASP A 95 -34.20 13.74 -21.18
C ASP A 95 -34.91 15.08 -21.49
N GLY A 96 -36.22 15.03 -21.74
CA GLY A 96 -37.04 16.23 -21.90
C GLY A 96 -37.40 16.83 -20.54
N GLY A 97 -37.37 18.14 -20.39
CA GLY A 97 -37.77 18.77 -19.13
C GLY A 97 -37.60 20.27 -19.14
N ARG A 98 -37.66 20.86 -17.94
CA ARG A 98 -37.51 22.31 -17.79
C ARG A 98 -36.09 22.74 -18.16
N VAL A 99 -36.03 23.93 -18.75
CA VAL A 99 -34.80 24.71 -18.99
C VAL A 99 -34.87 25.98 -18.16
N HIS A 100 -33.72 26.51 -17.76
CA HIS A 100 -33.63 27.71 -16.96
C HIS A 100 -33.79 28.95 -17.86
N THR A 101 -34.93 29.62 -17.77
CA THR A 101 -35.25 30.81 -18.59
C THR A 101 -35.22 32.13 -17.81
N ASP A 102 -35.02 32.08 -16.49
CA ASP A 102 -34.98 33.28 -15.64
C ASP A 102 -33.59 33.92 -15.66
N SER A 103 -33.54 35.26 -15.73
CA SER A 103 -32.33 36.07 -15.57
C SER A 103 -31.97 36.34 -14.10
N HIS A 104 -32.77 35.83 -13.14
CA HIS A 104 -32.48 35.85 -11.71
C HIS A 104 -32.25 34.41 -11.22
N PRO A 105 -31.00 33.91 -11.24
CA PRO A 105 -30.70 32.61 -10.65
C PRO A 105 -30.95 32.73 -9.14
N TYR A 106 -32.11 32.29 -8.67
CA TYR A 106 -32.42 32.26 -7.24
C TYR A 106 -31.32 31.46 -6.54
N LEU A 107 -30.82 32.01 -5.43
CA LEU A 107 -29.88 31.38 -4.49
C LEU A 107 -30.40 30.04 -3.91
N GLU A 108 -31.60 29.58 -4.31
CA GLU A 108 -32.26 28.33 -3.93
C GLU A 108 -31.58 27.05 -4.43
N PHE A 109 -30.59 27.13 -5.33
CA PHE A 109 -29.74 25.97 -5.64
C PHE A 109 -28.97 25.45 -4.41
N PHE A 110 -28.96 26.18 -3.30
CA PHE A 110 -28.16 25.89 -2.10
C PHE A 110 -29.04 25.66 -0.86
N GLY A 111 -29.90 24.64 -0.89
CA GLY A 111 -30.65 24.17 0.28
C GLY A 111 -29.76 23.44 1.32
N PRO A 112 -30.21 23.29 2.58
CA PRO A 112 -29.38 22.82 3.70
C PRO A 112 -29.12 21.29 3.74
N GLY A 113 -29.62 20.52 2.77
CA GLY A 113 -29.43 19.07 2.69
C GLY A 113 -28.24 18.69 1.80
N LEU A 114 -27.05 18.62 2.38
CA LEU A 114 -25.76 18.51 1.68
C LEU A 114 -25.19 17.08 1.57
N SER A 115 -25.89 16.04 2.05
CA SER A 115 -25.44 14.65 1.90
C SER A 115 -26.14 13.99 0.70
N ASP A 116 -25.37 13.24 -0.09
CA ASP A 116 -25.80 12.30 -1.15
C ASP A 116 -26.08 12.83 -2.55
N THR A 117 -26.10 14.14 -2.82
CA THR A 117 -26.33 14.66 -4.19
C THR A 117 -25.23 14.26 -5.17
N THR A 118 -23.96 14.30 -4.75
CA THR A 118 -22.84 13.80 -5.56
C THR A 118 -23.02 12.33 -5.94
N ALA A 119 -23.30 11.46 -4.96
CA ALA A 119 -23.46 10.03 -5.19
C ALA A 119 -24.59 9.76 -6.18
N ARG A 120 -25.76 10.39 -5.98
CA ARG A 120 -26.93 10.23 -6.85
C ARG A 120 -26.66 10.72 -8.27
N ASN A 121 -26.06 11.90 -8.43
CA ASN A 121 -25.76 12.44 -9.76
C ASN A 121 -24.77 11.56 -10.52
N ILE A 122 -23.69 11.10 -9.86
CA ILE A 122 -22.72 10.20 -10.49
C ILE A 122 -23.35 8.86 -10.84
N GLU A 123 -24.15 8.29 -9.93
CA GLU A 123 -24.85 7.03 -10.15
C GLU A 123 -25.85 7.12 -11.31
N ALA A 124 -26.59 8.22 -11.42
CA ALA A 124 -27.52 8.46 -12.52
C ALA A 124 -26.81 8.67 -13.87
N MET A 125 -25.65 9.34 -13.88
CA MET A 125 -24.84 9.51 -15.08
C MET A 125 -24.18 8.21 -15.51
N LYS A 126 -23.71 7.37 -14.57
CA LYS A 126 -22.82 6.23 -14.83
C LYS A 126 -23.24 5.33 -16.01
N PRO A 127 -24.52 4.93 -16.17
CA PRO A 127 -24.96 4.09 -17.28
C PRO A 127 -24.73 4.70 -18.68
N PHE A 128 -24.57 6.03 -18.74
CA PHE A 128 -24.42 6.78 -19.99
C PHE A 128 -22.95 7.04 -20.36
N ARG A 129 -21.97 6.57 -19.58
CA ARG A 129 -20.54 6.78 -19.87
C ARG A 129 -20.12 6.12 -21.20
N GLN A 130 -19.50 6.90 -22.08
CA GLN A 130 -18.90 6.41 -23.33
C GLN A 130 -17.37 6.43 -23.28
N SER A 131 -16.76 5.58 -24.11
CA SER A 131 -15.31 5.63 -24.36
C SER A 131 -14.98 6.79 -25.29
N VAL A 132 -13.81 7.41 -25.11
CA VAL A 132 -13.34 8.50 -25.97
C VAL A 132 -12.89 8.04 -27.36
N ILE A 133 -12.64 6.74 -27.55
CA ILE A 133 -12.06 6.16 -28.78
C ILE A 133 -12.78 6.61 -30.07
N PRO A 134 -14.13 6.60 -30.18
CA PRO A 134 -14.83 6.98 -31.40
C PRO A 134 -14.61 8.43 -31.85
N TYR A 135 -14.16 9.31 -30.94
CA TYR A 135 -13.95 10.73 -31.20
C TYR A 135 -12.49 11.05 -31.54
N LEU A 136 -11.58 10.07 -31.46
CA LEU A 136 -10.18 10.26 -31.77
C LEU A 136 -9.94 10.29 -33.29
N THR A 137 -9.10 11.22 -33.71
CA THR A 137 -8.54 11.29 -35.07
C THR A 137 -7.03 11.14 -34.99
N ASN A 138 -6.43 10.56 -36.04
CA ASN A 138 -4.98 10.37 -36.18
C ASN A 138 -4.32 9.61 -35.00
N TYR A 139 -4.98 8.59 -34.43
CA TYR A 139 -4.48 7.80 -33.28
C TYR A 139 -3.69 6.54 -33.65
N GLY A 140 -3.06 6.55 -34.83
CA GLY A 140 -2.17 5.49 -35.31
C GLY A 140 -2.21 5.40 -36.83
N ASP A 141 -1.04 5.24 -37.45
CA ASP A 141 -0.91 5.10 -38.91
C ASP A 141 -1.04 3.63 -39.33
N THR A 142 -0.72 2.71 -38.42
CA THR A 142 -0.81 1.26 -38.63
C THR A 142 -1.92 0.62 -37.80
N PHE A 143 -2.31 -0.59 -38.17
CA PHE A 143 -3.24 -1.40 -37.37
C PHE A 143 -2.67 -1.67 -35.95
N GLN A 144 -1.37 -1.93 -35.83
CA GLN A 144 -0.73 -2.22 -34.55
C GLN A 144 -0.70 -0.98 -33.63
N GLU A 145 -0.44 0.20 -34.19
CA GLU A 145 -0.49 1.45 -33.42
C GLU A 145 -1.90 1.73 -32.90
N ARG A 146 -2.92 1.63 -33.76
CA ARG A 146 -4.31 1.82 -33.35
C ARG A 146 -4.72 0.83 -32.27
N LYS A 147 -4.43 -0.46 -32.47
CA LYS A 147 -4.70 -1.51 -31.48
C LYS A 147 -4.03 -1.25 -30.14
N ARG A 148 -2.80 -0.71 -30.15
CA ARG A 148 -2.08 -0.33 -28.93
C ARG A 148 -2.79 0.81 -28.20
N VAL A 149 -3.13 1.88 -28.90
CA VAL A 149 -3.81 3.06 -28.30
C VAL A 149 -5.19 2.68 -27.78
N GLU A 150 -5.96 1.91 -28.56
CA GLU A 150 -7.27 1.38 -28.13
C GLU A 150 -7.15 0.49 -26.90
N GLY A 151 -6.15 -0.39 -26.84
CA GLY A 151 -5.91 -1.26 -25.69
C GLY A 151 -5.51 -0.47 -24.43
N GLU A 152 -4.77 0.61 -24.58
CA GLU A 152 -4.42 1.51 -23.48
C GLU A 152 -5.66 2.26 -22.98
N LEU A 153 -6.38 2.95 -23.86
CA LEU A 153 -7.61 3.68 -23.50
C LEU A 153 -8.69 2.76 -22.94
N LYS A 154 -8.84 1.54 -23.46
CA LYS A 154 -9.76 0.56 -22.90
C LYS A 154 -9.41 0.19 -21.46
N ARG A 155 -8.12 0.09 -21.14
CA ARG A 155 -7.67 -0.18 -19.77
C ARG A 155 -8.01 0.96 -18.82
N TYR A 156 -7.79 2.20 -19.23
CA TYR A 156 -8.24 3.38 -18.48
C TYR A 156 -9.77 3.32 -18.32
N TYR A 157 -10.50 3.07 -19.41
CA TYR A 157 -11.96 3.02 -19.39
C TYR A 157 -12.49 1.99 -18.41
N ASP A 158 -11.98 0.76 -18.47
CA ASP A 158 -12.44 -0.33 -17.62
C ASP A 158 -12.08 -0.08 -16.14
N ALA A 159 -10.88 0.44 -15.86
CA ALA A 159 -10.45 0.75 -14.49
C ALA A 159 -11.23 1.92 -13.88
N THR A 160 -11.50 2.96 -14.68
CA THR A 160 -12.30 4.12 -14.32
C THR A 160 -13.73 3.74 -13.94
N GLN A 161 -14.36 2.77 -14.63
CA GLN A 161 -15.69 2.30 -14.25
C GLN A 161 -15.74 1.78 -12.81
N VAL A 162 -14.71 1.04 -12.40
CA VAL A 162 -14.59 0.53 -11.03
C VAL A 162 -14.24 1.66 -10.05
N LEU A 163 -13.44 2.64 -10.46
CA LEU A 163 -13.16 3.81 -9.63
C LEU A 163 -14.43 4.63 -9.36
N ILE A 164 -15.31 4.79 -10.35
CA ILE A 164 -16.59 5.49 -10.18
C ILE A 164 -17.45 4.80 -9.11
N ASP A 165 -17.50 3.46 -9.11
CA ASP A 165 -18.17 2.71 -8.03
C ASP A 165 -17.53 3.00 -6.67
N ALA A 166 -16.21 3.04 -6.60
CA ALA A 166 -15.50 3.39 -5.37
C ALA A 166 -15.88 4.80 -4.87
N GLN A 167 -16.05 5.77 -5.77
CA GLN A 167 -16.42 7.14 -5.44
C GLN A 167 -17.86 7.27 -4.96
N ILE A 168 -18.78 6.51 -5.55
CA ILE A 168 -20.17 6.42 -5.08
C ILE A 168 -20.20 5.86 -3.65
N GLU A 169 -19.48 4.78 -3.39
CA GLU A 169 -19.37 4.19 -2.04
C GLU A 169 -18.69 5.14 -1.05
N TYR A 170 -17.66 5.87 -1.49
CA TYR A 170 -17.01 6.89 -0.67
C TYR A 170 -17.97 8.02 -0.29
N ALA A 171 -18.75 8.51 -1.25
CA ALA A 171 -19.75 9.55 -1.04
C ALA A 171 -20.90 9.10 -0.13
N ARG A 172 -21.20 7.79 -0.11
CA ARG A 172 -22.15 7.15 0.83
C ARG A 172 -21.53 6.81 2.20
N HIS A 173 -20.28 7.22 2.44
CA HIS A 173 -19.51 6.92 3.66
C HIS A 173 -19.20 5.42 3.89
N ASN A 174 -19.33 4.58 2.87
CA ASN A 174 -18.96 3.16 2.89
C ASN A 174 -17.46 3.00 2.59
N TYR A 175 -16.61 3.56 3.46
CA TYR A 175 -15.18 3.73 3.17
C TYR A 175 -14.39 2.42 2.97
N GLU A 176 -14.78 1.33 3.64
CA GLU A 176 -14.16 0.02 3.44
C GLU A 176 -14.43 -0.51 2.02
N ARG A 177 -15.69 -0.45 1.59
CA ARG A 177 -16.09 -0.86 0.24
C ARG A 177 -15.48 0.05 -0.83
N ALA A 178 -15.43 1.36 -0.56
CA ALA A 178 -14.75 2.33 -1.40
C ALA A 178 -13.25 1.98 -1.56
N ALA A 179 -12.57 1.65 -0.47
CA ALA A 179 -11.15 1.28 -0.51
C ALA A 179 -10.91 -0.02 -1.30
N GLU A 180 -11.78 -1.03 -1.12
CA GLU A 180 -11.71 -2.29 -1.87
C GLU A 180 -11.87 -2.07 -3.38
N LEU A 181 -12.89 -1.32 -3.80
CA LEU A 181 -13.15 -1.01 -5.20
C LEU A 181 -12.03 -0.16 -5.81
N ALA A 182 -11.54 0.85 -5.10
CA ALA A 182 -10.44 1.68 -5.57
C ALA A 182 -9.13 0.87 -5.72
N TYR A 183 -8.88 -0.08 -4.82
CA TYR A 183 -7.74 -1.01 -4.93
C TYR A 183 -7.87 -1.92 -6.16
N ARG A 184 -9.08 -2.43 -6.42
CA ARG A 184 -9.35 -3.22 -7.63
C ARG A 184 -9.14 -2.40 -8.90
N ALA A 185 -9.63 -1.16 -8.95
CA ALA A 185 -9.40 -0.25 -10.07
C ALA A 185 -7.89 -0.01 -10.29
N TRP A 186 -7.14 0.20 -9.21
CA TRP A 186 -5.68 0.36 -9.29
C TRP A 186 -4.99 -0.90 -9.82
N GLY A 187 -5.43 -2.09 -9.41
CA GLY A 187 -4.92 -3.36 -9.95
C GLY A 187 -5.16 -3.51 -11.47
N MET A 188 -6.25 -2.95 -11.99
CA MET A 188 -6.56 -2.94 -13.44
C MET A 188 -5.68 -1.94 -14.20
N ASN A 189 -5.41 -0.77 -13.61
CA ASN A 189 -4.52 0.23 -14.19
C ASN A 189 -3.62 0.90 -13.15
N PRO A 190 -2.46 0.29 -12.80
CA PRO A 190 -1.58 0.82 -11.77
C PRO A 190 -0.80 2.06 -12.19
N LYS A 191 -0.86 2.42 -13.48
CA LYS A 191 -0.19 3.60 -14.05
C LYS A 191 -0.99 4.89 -13.86
N ASP A 192 -2.29 4.78 -13.63
CA ASP A 192 -3.17 5.94 -13.47
C ASP A 192 -2.97 6.55 -12.08
N GLY A 193 -2.39 7.75 -12.05
CA GLY A 193 -2.13 8.50 -10.82
C GLY A 193 -3.42 8.84 -10.06
N THR A 194 -4.52 9.04 -10.77
CA THR A 194 -5.78 9.50 -10.19
C THR A 194 -6.50 8.37 -9.47
N ILE A 195 -6.45 7.16 -10.04
CA ILE A 195 -6.92 5.95 -9.37
C ILE A 195 -6.11 5.70 -8.09
N ARG A 196 -4.78 5.84 -8.18
CA ARG A 196 -3.90 5.69 -7.02
C ARG A 196 -4.25 6.70 -5.92
N TYR A 197 -4.40 7.98 -6.25
CA TYR A 197 -4.78 9.03 -5.30
C TYR A 197 -6.09 8.70 -4.58
N ASN A 198 -7.16 8.39 -5.32
CA ASN A 198 -8.47 8.09 -4.75
C ASN A 198 -8.42 6.83 -3.86
N MET A 199 -7.65 5.81 -4.26
CA MET A 199 -7.42 4.61 -3.45
C MET A 199 -6.71 4.95 -2.12
N GLU A 200 -5.66 5.78 -2.16
CA GLU A 200 -4.95 6.20 -0.93
C GLU A 200 -5.87 6.98 0.01
N VAL A 201 -6.71 7.87 -0.52
CA VAL A 201 -7.69 8.64 0.26
C VAL A 201 -8.72 7.70 0.91
N ALA A 202 -9.37 6.83 0.13
CA ALA A 202 -10.39 5.91 0.63
C ALA A 202 -9.81 4.98 1.72
N ARG A 203 -8.60 4.43 1.48
CA ARG A 203 -7.91 3.58 2.44
C ARG A 203 -7.59 4.31 3.74
N ARG A 204 -7.08 5.55 3.66
CA ARG A 204 -6.75 6.35 4.85
C ARG A 204 -7.98 6.61 5.71
N VAL A 205 -9.10 6.96 5.09
CA VAL A 205 -10.36 7.23 5.80
C VAL A 205 -10.92 5.95 6.42
N ALA A 206 -10.86 4.82 5.71
CA ALA A 206 -11.27 3.53 6.25
C ALA A 206 -10.48 3.16 7.51
N ILE A 207 -9.15 3.29 7.48
CA ILE A 207 -8.27 3.02 8.64
C ILE A 207 -8.61 3.96 9.81
N ALA A 208 -8.78 5.26 9.56
CA ALA A 208 -9.15 6.22 10.59
C ALA A 208 -10.51 5.91 11.25
N GLY A 209 -11.46 5.37 10.47
CA GLY A 209 -12.74 4.88 10.96
C GLY A 209 -12.59 3.72 11.94
N ILE A 210 -11.75 2.73 11.60
CA ILE A 210 -11.43 1.60 12.48
C ILE A 210 -10.79 2.09 13.78
N ASP A 211 -9.80 2.99 13.70
CA ASP A 211 -9.16 3.56 14.88
C ASP A 211 -10.15 4.29 15.81
N ALA A 212 -11.11 5.02 15.25
CA ALA A 212 -12.15 5.71 16.01
C ALA A 212 -13.10 4.72 16.72
N GLN A 213 -13.48 3.63 16.04
CA GLN A 213 -14.30 2.58 16.63
C GLN A 213 -13.57 1.87 17.78
N LEU A 214 -12.30 1.50 17.57
CA LEU A 214 -11.47 0.88 18.61
C LEU A 214 -11.30 1.79 19.83
N LYS A 215 -11.09 3.10 19.64
CA LYS A 215 -11.06 4.09 20.74
C LYS A 215 -12.35 4.09 21.56
N LYS A 216 -13.51 4.11 20.90
CA LYS A 216 -14.82 4.10 21.57
C LYS A 216 -15.03 2.82 22.37
N ILE A 217 -14.63 1.67 21.83
CA ILE A 217 -14.68 0.38 22.54
C ILE A 217 -13.76 0.42 23.76
N ALA A 218 -12.53 0.90 23.61
CA ALA A 218 -11.56 1.03 24.70
C ALA A 218 -12.07 1.93 25.83
N GLU A 219 -12.74 3.05 25.51
CA GLU A 219 -13.36 3.95 26.51
C GLU A 219 -14.51 3.28 27.28
N GLY A 220 -15.33 2.48 26.60
CA GLY A 220 -16.38 1.67 27.23
C GLY A 220 -15.79 0.66 28.21
N LEU A 221 -14.77 -0.06 27.78
CA LEU A 221 -14.06 -1.05 28.61
C LEU A 221 -13.31 -0.39 29.77
N ARG A 222 -12.66 0.77 29.57
CA ARG A 222 -12.04 1.59 30.64
C ARG A 222 -13.05 1.92 31.76
N ARG A 223 -14.27 2.30 31.40
CA ARG A 223 -15.32 2.59 32.39
C ARG A 223 -15.74 1.34 33.17
N ARG A 224 -15.84 0.19 32.50
CA ARG A 224 -16.18 -1.10 33.14
C ARG A 224 -15.11 -1.52 34.14
N VAL A 225 -13.83 -1.55 33.73
CA VAL A 225 -12.75 -1.96 34.63
C VAL A 225 -12.52 -0.98 35.78
N ARG A 226 -12.90 0.29 35.62
CA ARG A 226 -12.90 1.26 36.73
C ARG A 226 -14.00 0.97 37.75
N GLY A 227 -15.19 0.56 37.29
CA GLY A 227 -16.32 0.19 38.17
C GLY A 227 -16.19 -1.20 38.79
N ASN A 228 -15.52 -2.13 38.10
CA ASN A 228 -15.20 -3.46 38.58
C ASN A 228 -13.75 -3.85 38.19
N PRO A 229 -12.75 -3.54 39.03
CA PRO A 229 -11.34 -3.84 38.76
C PRO A 229 -10.99 -5.33 38.67
N GLU A 230 -11.88 -6.22 39.13
CA GLU A 230 -11.71 -7.67 39.09
C GLU A 230 -12.39 -8.30 37.86
N ASP A 231 -12.97 -7.49 36.95
CA ASP A 231 -13.54 -7.96 35.68
C ASP A 231 -12.45 -8.38 34.69
N LEU A 232 -12.05 -9.65 34.80
CA LEU A 232 -11.01 -10.27 33.97
C LEU A 232 -11.31 -10.21 32.46
N ASP A 233 -12.57 -10.40 32.05
CA ASP A 233 -12.96 -10.39 30.63
C ASP A 233 -12.83 -8.98 30.04
N SER A 234 -13.29 -7.96 30.77
CA SER A 234 -13.11 -6.57 30.34
C SER A 234 -11.63 -6.18 30.27
N TRP A 235 -10.79 -6.63 31.21
CA TRP A 235 -9.34 -6.39 31.16
C TRP A 235 -8.67 -7.09 29.97
N ARG A 236 -9.02 -8.34 29.67
CA ARG A 236 -8.53 -9.08 28.50
C ARG A 236 -8.87 -8.36 27.19
N LYS A 237 -10.14 -7.97 27.04
CA LYS A 237 -10.62 -7.23 25.87
C LYS A 237 -9.93 -5.87 25.76
N LEU A 238 -9.77 -5.16 26.86
CA LEU A 238 -9.12 -3.86 26.88
C LEU A 238 -7.64 -3.95 26.45
N ALA A 239 -6.93 -4.96 26.95
CA ALA A 239 -5.53 -5.22 26.60
C ALA A 239 -5.37 -5.53 25.11
N SER A 240 -6.24 -6.39 24.56
CA SER A 240 -6.25 -6.72 23.12
C SER A 240 -6.55 -5.50 22.26
N ILE A 241 -7.54 -4.67 22.63
CA ILE A 241 -7.86 -3.44 21.88
C ILE A 241 -6.68 -2.45 21.91
N TYR A 242 -5.99 -2.28 23.04
CA TYR A 242 -4.78 -1.44 23.06
C TYR A 242 -3.66 -1.98 22.20
N GLN A 243 -3.49 -3.30 22.14
CA GLN A 243 -2.51 -3.94 21.29
C GLN A 243 -2.83 -3.68 19.80
N GLU A 244 -4.09 -3.82 19.38
CA GLU A 244 -4.53 -3.49 18.01
C GLU A 244 -4.35 -2.01 17.67
N MET A 245 -4.56 -1.11 18.62
CA MET A 245 -4.35 0.34 18.47
C MET A 245 -2.87 0.77 18.58
N ASP A 246 -1.95 -0.18 18.68
CA ASP A 246 -0.53 0.02 18.96
C ASP A 246 -0.18 0.90 20.18
N LYS A 247 -1.06 0.90 21.20
CA LYS A 247 -0.82 1.57 22.47
C LYS A 247 -0.06 0.65 23.42
N VAL A 248 1.22 0.45 23.11
CA VAL A 248 2.11 -0.53 23.76
C VAL A 248 2.06 -0.47 25.29
N ASP A 249 2.21 0.71 25.90
CA ASP A 249 2.24 0.83 27.37
C ASP A 249 0.88 0.62 28.04
N ASP A 250 -0.20 1.07 27.40
CA ASP A 250 -1.58 0.81 27.86
C ASP A 250 -1.88 -0.69 27.81
N ALA A 251 -1.49 -1.36 26.72
CA ALA A 251 -1.63 -2.81 26.56
C ALA A 251 -0.83 -3.59 27.59
N ILE A 252 0.44 -3.22 27.83
CA ILE A 252 1.30 -3.82 28.86
C ILE A 252 0.65 -3.69 30.25
N SER A 253 0.12 -2.51 30.57
CA SER A 253 -0.53 -2.26 31.86
C SER A 253 -1.78 -3.13 32.03
N ALA A 254 -2.62 -3.20 30.99
CA ALA A 254 -3.81 -4.04 31.00
C ALA A 254 -3.48 -5.55 31.09
N TYR A 255 -2.52 -6.06 30.34
CA TYR A 255 -2.08 -7.46 30.44
C TYR A 255 -1.42 -7.79 31.79
N ARG A 256 -0.73 -6.84 32.43
CA ARG A 256 -0.25 -7.00 33.82
C ARG A 256 -1.40 -7.14 34.80
N HIS A 257 -2.50 -6.39 34.62
CA HIS A 257 -3.73 -6.57 35.40
C HIS A 257 -4.36 -7.94 35.16
N VAL A 258 -4.50 -8.37 33.90
CA VAL A 258 -4.98 -9.73 33.56
C VAL A 258 -4.13 -10.79 34.26
N LYS A 259 -2.81 -10.69 34.20
CA LYS A 259 -1.89 -11.65 34.84
C LYS A 259 -2.00 -11.65 36.37
N ARG A 260 -2.33 -10.51 37.00
CA ARG A 260 -2.57 -10.46 38.45
C ARG A 260 -3.84 -11.24 38.82
N LEU A 261 -4.90 -11.08 38.03
CA LEU A 261 -6.19 -11.73 38.25
C LEU A 261 -6.14 -13.23 37.90
N ASP A 262 -5.43 -13.59 36.84
CA ASP A 262 -5.22 -14.96 36.39
C ASP A 262 -3.72 -15.19 36.08
N PRO A 263 -2.92 -15.62 37.08
CA PRO A 263 -1.50 -15.88 36.89
C PRO A 263 -1.18 -17.04 35.94
N LYS A 264 -2.17 -17.88 35.60
CA LYS A 264 -2.02 -19.01 34.69
C LYS A 264 -2.50 -18.70 33.27
N ASP A 265 -2.93 -17.47 32.99
CA ASP A 265 -3.30 -17.02 31.66
C ASP A 265 -2.07 -17.00 30.73
N LEU A 266 -1.94 -18.06 29.93
CA LEU A 266 -0.86 -18.21 28.96
C LEU A 266 -0.90 -17.11 27.89
N GLN A 267 -2.10 -16.74 27.42
CA GLN A 267 -2.26 -15.73 26.38
C GLN A 267 -1.80 -14.36 26.87
N ALA A 268 -2.16 -13.98 28.08
CA ALA A 268 -1.72 -12.72 28.68
C ALA A 268 -0.20 -12.66 28.83
N ARG A 269 0.46 -13.77 29.20
CA ARG A 269 1.92 -13.85 29.31
C ARG A 269 2.60 -13.74 27.95
N LEU A 270 2.09 -14.44 26.94
CA LEU A 270 2.61 -14.37 25.58
C LEU A 270 2.49 -12.95 25.00
N SER A 271 1.31 -12.33 25.11
CA SER A 271 1.09 -10.96 24.66
C SER A 271 1.98 -9.96 25.41
N LEU A 272 2.13 -10.13 26.74
CA LEU A 272 3.01 -9.29 27.54
C LEU A 272 4.47 -9.45 27.12
N GLY A 273 4.96 -10.67 26.89
CA GLY A 273 6.31 -10.94 26.37
C GLY A 273 6.57 -10.25 25.03
N MET A 274 5.64 -10.34 24.09
CA MET A 274 5.72 -9.70 22.77
C MET A 274 5.73 -8.18 22.87
N LEU A 275 4.86 -7.60 23.70
CA LEU A 275 4.79 -6.15 23.89
C LEU A 275 6.03 -5.60 24.61
N LEU A 276 6.58 -6.34 25.58
CA LEU A 276 7.83 -5.98 26.24
C LEU A 276 9.01 -6.03 25.27
N GLU A 277 9.07 -7.04 24.39
CA GLU A 277 10.05 -7.07 23.30
C GLU A 277 9.92 -5.83 22.40
N LYS A 278 8.69 -5.51 21.98
CA LYS A 278 8.43 -4.33 21.14
C LYS A 278 8.84 -3.02 21.82
N ARG A 279 8.68 -2.91 23.14
CA ARG A 279 9.13 -1.77 23.94
C ARG A 279 10.64 -1.75 24.20
N GLY A 280 11.37 -2.81 23.85
CA GLY A 280 12.80 -2.96 24.12
C GLY A 280 13.14 -3.45 25.53
N ASP A 281 12.15 -3.86 26.32
CA ASP A 281 12.33 -4.47 27.63
C ASP A 281 12.66 -5.97 27.48
N ILE A 282 13.89 -6.24 27.02
CA ILE A 282 14.38 -7.60 26.72
C ILE A 282 14.34 -8.49 27.96
N GLY A 283 14.72 -7.96 29.13
CA GLY A 283 14.71 -8.70 30.38
C GLY A 283 13.30 -9.11 30.81
N GLY A 284 12.34 -8.18 30.73
CA GLY A 284 10.94 -8.46 30.97
C GLY A 284 10.37 -9.50 29.99
N ALA A 285 10.64 -9.36 28.70
CA ALA A 285 10.18 -10.28 27.68
C ALA A 285 10.67 -11.72 27.91
N ILE A 286 11.97 -11.90 28.18
CA ILE A 286 12.56 -13.20 28.51
C ILE A 286 11.82 -13.84 29.71
N LYS A 287 11.60 -13.07 30.77
CA LYS A 287 10.91 -13.58 31.97
C LYS A 287 9.49 -14.07 31.66
N GLU A 288 8.71 -13.30 30.89
CA GLU A 288 7.34 -13.72 30.56
C GLU A 288 7.32 -14.97 29.67
N TYR A 289 8.25 -15.09 28.73
CA TYR A 289 8.38 -16.27 27.87
C TYR A 289 8.86 -17.51 28.62
N GLU A 290 9.85 -17.37 29.52
CA GLU A 290 10.30 -18.47 30.41
C GLU A 290 9.16 -18.94 31.32
N ASP A 291 8.39 -18.01 31.91
CA ASP A 291 7.22 -18.34 32.72
C ASP A 291 6.10 -18.99 31.89
N ALA A 292 5.89 -18.55 30.64
CA ALA A 292 4.95 -19.19 29.72
C ALA A 292 5.34 -20.64 29.43
N LEU A 293 6.64 -20.94 29.25
CA LEU A 293 7.13 -22.30 29.06
C LEU A 293 6.99 -23.19 30.31
N LYS A 294 6.94 -22.62 31.53
CA LYS A 294 6.59 -23.40 32.73
C LYS A 294 5.14 -23.89 32.71
N LEU A 295 4.24 -23.12 32.09
CA LEU A 295 2.82 -23.48 31.94
C LEU A 295 2.59 -24.40 30.74
N ALA A 296 3.26 -24.12 29.63
CA ALA A 296 3.18 -24.89 28.39
C ALA A 296 4.61 -25.18 27.86
N PRO A 297 5.24 -26.28 28.29
CA PRO A 297 6.63 -26.60 27.92
C PRO A 297 6.86 -26.92 26.44
N ASP A 298 5.79 -27.07 25.66
CA ASP A 298 5.84 -27.47 24.26
C ASP A 298 5.38 -26.35 23.32
N MET A 299 6.20 -25.29 23.21
CA MET A 299 5.92 -24.18 22.29
C MET A 299 7.17 -23.78 21.51
N PRO A 300 7.43 -24.39 20.33
CA PRO A 300 8.57 -24.05 19.47
C PRO A 300 8.69 -22.56 19.14
N LEU A 301 7.56 -21.86 18.99
CA LEU A 301 7.53 -20.42 18.73
C LEU A 301 8.18 -19.61 19.86
N ILE A 302 7.93 -19.96 21.13
CA ILE A 302 8.51 -19.27 22.27
C ILE A 302 10.03 -19.51 22.34
N HIS A 303 10.48 -20.74 22.08
CA HIS A 303 11.91 -21.05 22.01
C HIS A 303 12.63 -20.22 20.93
N GLY A 304 11.99 -20.01 19.77
CA GLY A 304 12.48 -19.10 18.73
C GLY A 304 12.60 -17.66 19.23
N SER A 305 11.56 -17.12 19.87
CA SER A 305 11.58 -15.77 20.45
C SER A 305 12.65 -15.61 21.53
N LEU A 306 12.78 -16.58 22.45
CA LEU A 306 13.82 -16.58 23.48
C LEU A 306 15.22 -16.60 22.87
N ALA A 307 15.45 -17.39 21.82
CA ALA A 307 16.73 -17.40 21.12
C ALA A 307 17.10 -16.03 20.55
N THR A 308 16.15 -15.35 19.89
CA THR A 308 16.35 -13.99 19.39
C THR A 308 16.62 -12.99 20.51
N LEU A 309 15.92 -13.09 21.65
CA LEU A 309 16.14 -12.20 22.80
C LEU A 309 17.48 -12.45 23.49
N TYR A 310 17.89 -13.71 23.65
CA TYR A 310 19.21 -14.05 24.17
C TYR A 310 20.32 -13.60 23.23
N GLN A 311 20.16 -13.76 21.91
CA GLN A 311 21.07 -13.23 20.90
C GLN A 311 21.23 -11.70 21.02
N LYS A 312 20.12 -10.95 21.15
CA LYS A 312 20.14 -9.49 21.37
C LYS A 312 20.89 -9.10 22.66
N ARG A 313 20.89 -9.97 23.68
CA ARG A 313 21.64 -9.77 24.94
C ARG A 313 23.09 -10.26 24.87
N GLY A 314 23.52 -10.83 23.74
CA GLY A 314 24.85 -11.43 23.58
C GLY A 314 25.00 -12.82 24.22
N ASP A 315 23.92 -13.42 24.71
CA ASP A 315 23.91 -14.71 25.37
C ASP A 315 23.73 -15.85 24.37
N LEU A 316 24.74 -16.02 23.52
CA LEU A 316 24.68 -16.90 22.36
C LEU A 316 24.52 -18.38 22.74
N ASP A 317 25.07 -18.80 23.88
CA ASP A 317 24.98 -20.19 24.35
C ASP A 317 23.54 -20.57 24.69
N ARG A 318 22.82 -19.72 25.44
CA ARG A 318 21.39 -19.96 25.69
C ARG A 318 20.57 -19.87 24.42
N ALA A 319 20.87 -18.92 23.54
CA ALA A 319 20.16 -18.81 22.26
C ALA A 319 20.28 -20.10 21.42
N ILE A 320 21.49 -20.67 21.35
CA ILE A 320 21.77 -21.94 20.65
C ILE A 320 21.01 -23.09 21.32
N GLU A 321 20.99 -23.13 22.66
CA GLU A 321 20.25 -24.16 23.39
C GLU A 321 18.76 -24.14 23.04
N GLU A 322 18.13 -22.96 23.04
CA GLU A 322 16.71 -22.77 22.72
C GLU A 322 16.38 -23.26 21.30
N ILE A 323 17.17 -22.89 20.29
CA ILE A 323 16.97 -23.38 18.92
C ILE A 323 17.22 -24.89 18.81
N ARG A 324 18.15 -25.46 19.58
CA ARG A 324 18.30 -26.92 19.66
C ARG A 324 17.07 -27.59 20.27
N LYS A 325 16.32 -26.94 21.18
CA LYS A 325 15.04 -27.48 21.68
C LYS A 325 14.02 -27.57 20.54
N VAL A 326 13.93 -26.54 19.70
CA VAL A 326 13.08 -26.54 18.49
C VAL A 326 13.48 -27.69 17.55
N LEU A 327 14.77 -27.81 17.22
CA LEU A 327 15.26 -28.83 16.29
C LEU A 327 15.16 -30.26 16.81
N ARG A 328 15.07 -30.48 18.12
CA ARG A 328 14.77 -31.82 18.68
C ARG A 328 13.36 -32.29 18.32
N LYS A 329 12.42 -31.36 18.21
CA LYS A 329 11.01 -31.64 17.85
C LYS A 329 10.80 -31.61 16.35
N GLU A 330 11.41 -30.64 15.69
CA GLU A 330 11.31 -30.44 14.25
C GLU A 330 12.71 -30.44 13.59
N PRO A 331 13.33 -31.62 13.39
CA PRO A 331 14.69 -31.73 12.87
C PRO A 331 14.89 -31.22 11.43
N ASN A 332 13.80 -30.91 10.74
CA ASN A 332 13.78 -30.46 9.35
C ASN A 332 13.19 -29.05 9.20
N LEU A 333 13.03 -28.29 10.30
CA LEU A 333 12.57 -26.91 10.23
C LEU A 333 13.67 -26.00 9.68
N ALA A 334 13.52 -25.61 8.41
CA ALA A 334 14.52 -24.80 7.69
C ALA A 334 14.84 -23.46 8.39
N LEU A 335 13.83 -22.80 8.94
CA LEU A 335 14.00 -21.54 9.69
C LEU A 335 14.84 -21.71 10.95
N ALA A 336 14.67 -22.82 11.70
CA ALA A 336 15.46 -23.10 12.88
C ALA A 336 16.94 -23.35 12.54
N HIS A 337 17.21 -24.08 11.44
CA HIS A 337 18.58 -24.22 10.92
C HIS A 337 19.18 -22.87 10.48
N SER A 338 18.38 -21.99 9.86
CA SER A 338 18.81 -20.62 9.52
C SER A 338 19.21 -19.82 10.75
N MET A 339 18.37 -19.85 11.81
CA MET A 339 18.64 -19.15 13.07
C MET A 339 19.89 -19.72 13.75
N LEU A 340 20.01 -21.05 13.85
CA LEU A 340 21.17 -21.69 14.44
C LEU A 340 22.47 -21.33 13.70
N GLY A 341 22.42 -21.28 12.37
CA GLY A 341 23.53 -20.82 11.55
C GLY A 341 23.93 -19.36 11.83
N SER A 342 22.95 -18.48 12.02
CA SER A 342 23.22 -17.08 12.43
C SER A 342 23.86 -16.99 13.81
N LEU A 343 23.38 -17.78 14.78
CA LEU A 343 23.93 -17.78 16.14
C LEU A 343 25.38 -18.29 16.17
N TYR A 344 25.70 -19.33 15.38
CA TYR A 344 27.07 -19.79 15.24
C TYR A 344 27.97 -18.75 14.55
N MET A 345 27.43 -17.98 13.61
CA MET A 345 28.16 -16.88 12.99
C MET A 345 28.52 -15.81 14.03
N ASP A 346 27.57 -15.38 14.85
CA ASP A 346 27.80 -14.40 15.93
C ASP A 346 28.78 -14.91 16.99
N LYS A 347 28.81 -16.23 17.21
CA LYS A 347 29.75 -16.88 18.13
C LYS A 347 31.16 -17.07 17.55
N GLY A 348 31.34 -16.81 16.25
CA GLY A 348 32.60 -17.07 15.54
C GLY A 348 32.83 -18.54 15.19
N GLU A 349 31.83 -19.41 15.36
CA GLU A 349 31.88 -20.84 15.01
C GLU A 349 31.49 -21.05 13.53
N GLU A 350 32.20 -20.42 12.61
CA GLU A 350 31.83 -20.29 11.20
C GLU A 350 31.63 -21.63 10.48
N GLY A 351 32.42 -22.66 10.80
CA GLY A 351 32.26 -23.99 10.22
C GLY A 351 30.88 -24.58 10.51
N LYS A 352 30.38 -24.41 11.75
CA LYS A 352 29.02 -24.83 12.13
C LYS A 352 27.98 -23.93 11.49
N ALA A 353 28.23 -22.62 11.43
CA ALA A 353 27.35 -21.67 10.73
C ALA A 353 27.10 -22.10 9.28
N ILE A 354 28.16 -22.34 8.49
CA ILE A 354 28.04 -22.76 7.10
C ILE A 354 27.25 -24.06 6.96
N SER A 355 27.49 -25.04 7.84
CA SER A 355 26.78 -26.32 7.84
C SER A 355 25.27 -26.13 8.02
N GLU A 356 24.87 -25.36 9.04
CA GLU A 356 23.46 -25.12 9.35
C GLU A 356 22.76 -24.26 8.30
N LEU A 357 23.42 -23.22 7.78
CA LEU A 357 22.87 -22.37 6.72
C LEU A 357 22.67 -23.15 5.41
N LYS A 358 23.61 -24.05 5.05
CA LYS A 358 23.43 -24.95 3.89
C LYS A 358 22.31 -25.95 4.11
N ARG A 359 22.16 -26.48 5.33
CA ARG A 359 21.04 -27.37 5.67
C ARG A 359 19.70 -26.63 5.55
N ALA A 360 19.62 -25.39 6.02
CA ALA A 360 18.44 -24.55 5.85
C ALA A 360 18.07 -24.38 4.37
N LEU A 361 19.04 -24.11 3.49
CA LEU A 361 18.80 -23.96 2.04
C LEU A 361 18.47 -25.28 1.34
N LYS A 362 18.94 -26.41 1.85
CA LYS A 362 18.55 -27.74 1.35
C LYS A 362 17.09 -28.04 1.67
N LEU A 363 16.63 -27.64 2.87
CA LEU A 363 15.27 -27.86 3.34
C LEU A 363 14.28 -26.88 2.71
N ASP A 364 14.65 -25.60 2.62
CA ASP A 364 13.88 -24.58 1.92
C ASP A 364 14.79 -23.68 1.06
N PRO A 365 14.84 -23.94 -0.27
CA PRO A 365 15.58 -23.13 -1.21
C PRO A 365 15.03 -21.71 -1.40
N LYS A 366 13.91 -21.29 -0.79
CA LYS A 366 13.38 -19.93 -0.92
C LYS A 366 13.84 -18.99 0.21
N LEU A 367 14.48 -19.51 1.26
CA LEU A 367 14.96 -18.67 2.35
C LEU A 367 16.09 -17.72 1.91
N LEU A 368 15.93 -16.44 2.21
CA LEU A 368 16.89 -15.41 1.82
C LEU A 368 17.97 -15.19 2.88
N ALA A 369 17.60 -15.19 4.17
CA ALA A 369 18.52 -14.95 5.27
C ALA A 369 19.75 -15.88 5.26
N PRO A 370 19.63 -17.21 5.02
CA PRO A 370 20.81 -18.06 4.94
C PRO A 370 21.76 -17.70 3.80
N ARG A 371 21.24 -17.22 2.67
CA ARG A 371 22.07 -16.80 1.52
C ARG A 371 22.85 -15.53 1.84
N VAL A 372 22.20 -14.57 2.50
CA VAL A 372 22.86 -13.34 2.95
C VAL A 372 23.97 -13.68 3.94
N ASN A 373 23.71 -14.52 4.94
CA ASN A 373 24.71 -14.91 5.92
C ASN A 373 25.87 -15.71 5.29
N LEU A 374 25.59 -16.66 4.40
CA LEU A 374 26.65 -17.36 3.65
C LEU A 374 27.47 -16.42 2.79
N ALA A 375 26.84 -15.43 2.13
CA ALA A 375 27.54 -14.44 1.33
C ALA A 375 28.48 -13.59 2.18
N SER A 376 28.04 -13.18 3.37
CA SER A 376 28.88 -12.44 4.33
C SER A 376 30.10 -13.26 4.74
N ILE A 377 29.91 -14.54 5.12
CA ILE A 377 31.00 -15.44 5.47
C ILE A 377 31.97 -15.63 4.29
N TYR A 378 31.46 -15.91 3.10
CA TYR A 378 32.29 -16.06 1.89
C TYR A 378 33.03 -14.78 1.54
N SER A 379 32.40 -13.61 1.65
CA SER A 379 33.03 -12.32 1.39
C SER A 379 34.14 -12.00 2.38
N ALA A 380 34.00 -12.37 3.65
CA ALA A 380 35.04 -12.20 4.67
C ALA A 380 36.28 -13.05 4.37
N HIS A 381 36.09 -14.24 3.79
CA HIS A 381 37.16 -15.16 3.39
C HIS A 381 37.74 -14.91 1.99
N GLY A 382 37.39 -13.80 1.34
CA GLY A 382 37.83 -13.50 -0.03
C GLY A 382 37.21 -14.42 -1.11
N ARG A 383 36.25 -15.27 -0.75
CA ARG A 383 35.51 -16.17 -1.65
C ARG A 383 34.40 -15.41 -2.38
N LEU A 384 34.80 -14.37 -3.11
CA LEU A 384 33.87 -13.38 -3.69
C LEU A 384 32.98 -13.98 -4.79
N ASN A 385 33.44 -15.02 -5.50
CA ASN A 385 32.64 -15.71 -6.51
C ASN A 385 31.48 -16.48 -5.89
N GLU A 386 31.71 -17.19 -4.79
CA GLU A 386 30.67 -17.90 -4.07
C GLU A 386 29.69 -16.94 -3.40
N ALA A 387 30.19 -15.84 -2.82
CA ALA A 387 29.35 -14.77 -2.27
C ALA A 387 28.41 -14.16 -3.33
N GLU A 388 28.95 -13.83 -4.51
CA GLU A 388 28.14 -13.32 -5.63
C GLU A 388 27.09 -14.35 -6.08
N LYS A 389 27.48 -15.62 -6.20
CA LYS A 389 26.57 -16.69 -6.64
C LYS A 389 25.35 -16.80 -5.74
N VAL A 390 25.54 -16.90 -4.42
CA VAL A 390 24.43 -17.07 -3.48
C VAL A 390 23.54 -15.82 -3.43
N LEU A 391 24.09 -14.62 -3.58
CA LEU A 391 23.30 -13.38 -3.61
C LEU A 391 22.49 -13.23 -4.90
N ARG A 392 23.06 -13.62 -6.06
CA ARG A 392 22.30 -13.64 -7.32
C ARG A 392 21.17 -14.67 -7.28
N GLU A 393 21.38 -15.82 -6.64
CA GLU A 393 20.30 -16.77 -6.38
C GLU A 393 19.21 -16.17 -5.47
N ALA A 394 19.58 -15.42 -4.42
CA ALA A 394 18.62 -14.70 -3.57
C ALA A 394 17.78 -13.69 -4.37
N ILE A 395 18.40 -12.95 -5.30
CA ILE A 395 17.68 -12.01 -6.20
C ILE A 395 16.71 -12.73 -7.13
N ARG A 396 17.05 -13.93 -7.62
CA ARG A 396 16.12 -14.74 -8.44
C ARG A 396 14.90 -15.17 -7.65
N VAL A 397 15.06 -15.45 -6.35
CA VAL A 397 13.95 -15.82 -5.47
C VAL A 397 13.08 -14.59 -5.16
N ASN A 398 13.69 -13.47 -4.79
CA ASN A 398 12.98 -12.21 -4.59
C ASN A 398 13.84 -11.02 -5.03
N PRO A 399 13.47 -10.32 -6.11
CA PRO A 399 14.27 -9.22 -6.65
C PRO A 399 14.19 -7.92 -5.85
N ASN A 400 13.23 -7.79 -4.93
CA ASN A 400 12.90 -6.53 -4.25
C ASN A 400 13.32 -6.52 -2.77
N VAL A 401 14.46 -7.13 -2.46
CA VAL A 401 14.99 -7.18 -1.09
C VAL A 401 16.24 -6.31 -0.96
N TYR A 402 16.08 -5.20 -0.22
CA TYR A 402 17.11 -4.20 0.03
C TYR A 402 18.45 -4.82 0.50
N GLU A 403 18.42 -5.67 1.53
CA GLU A 403 19.62 -6.29 2.13
C GLU A 403 20.41 -7.14 1.12
N VAL A 404 19.71 -7.86 0.24
CA VAL A 404 20.34 -8.70 -0.78
C VAL A 404 21.03 -7.84 -1.84
N ARG A 405 20.36 -6.78 -2.31
CA ARG A 405 20.92 -5.83 -3.29
C ARG A 405 22.15 -5.11 -2.73
N LEU A 406 22.06 -4.63 -1.50
CA LEU A 406 23.16 -3.93 -0.83
C LEU A 406 24.38 -4.84 -0.63
N ASN A 407 24.17 -6.08 -0.16
CA ASN A 407 25.27 -7.03 0.01
C ASN A 407 25.88 -7.45 -1.32
N LEU A 408 25.09 -7.56 -2.40
CA LEU A 408 25.64 -7.82 -3.74
C LEU A 408 26.48 -6.66 -4.24
N ALA A 409 26.03 -5.42 -4.05
CA ALA A 409 26.81 -4.23 -4.38
C ALA A 409 28.18 -4.22 -3.67
N LYS A 410 28.21 -4.52 -2.35
CA LYS A 410 29.44 -4.63 -1.57
C LYS A 410 30.39 -5.72 -2.10
N VAL A 411 29.85 -6.88 -2.46
CA VAL A 411 30.65 -7.99 -3.05
C VAL A 411 31.21 -7.59 -4.41
N LEU A 412 30.40 -7.00 -5.29
CA LEU A 412 30.82 -6.56 -6.62
C LEU A 412 31.88 -5.45 -6.56
N LEU A 413 31.75 -4.53 -5.60
CA LEU A 413 32.75 -3.51 -5.31
C LEU A 413 34.10 -4.13 -4.92
N LYS A 414 34.11 -5.13 -4.03
CA LYS A 414 35.32 -5.88 -3.66
C LYS A 414 35.95 -6.62 -4.85
N LYS A 415 35.14 -7.03 -5.83
CA LYS A 415 35.59 -7.66 -7.08
C LYS A 415 36.07 -6.65 -8.14
N GLY A 416 35.96 -5.35 -7.89
CA GLY A 416 36.30 -4.31 -8.87
C GLY A 416 35.26 -4.13 -9.99
N LYS A 417 34.08 -4.76 -9.88
CA LYS A 417 32.98 -4.64 -10.86
C LYS A 417 32.16 -3.37 -10.58
N LEU A 418 32.76 -2.21 -10.82
CA LEU A 418 32.25 -0.92 -10.33
C LEU A 418 30.87 -0.55 -10.88
N GLN A 419 30.61 -0.77 -12.18
CA GLN A 419 29.30 -0.45 -12.77
C GLN A 419 28.20 -1.37 -12.21
N GLU A 420 28.43 -2.69 -12.20
CA GLU A 420 27.45 -3.63 -11.64
C GLU A 420 27.19 -3.34 -10.14
N ALA A 421 28.22 -2.95 -9.39
CA ALA A 421 28.08 -2.57 -7.99
C ALA A 421 27.19 -1.33 -7.82
N LEU A 422 27.37 -0.32 -8.67
CA LEU A 422 26.55 0.89 -8.65
C LEU A 422 25.07 0.56 -8.95
N ASP A 423 24.81 -0.21 -10.00
CA ASP A 423 23.44 -0.58 -10.40
C ASP A 423 22.70 -1.29 -9.25
N GLN A 424 23.40 -2.16 -8.50
CA GLN A 424 22.81 -2.84 -7.35
C GLN A 424 22.61 -1.91 -6.15
N ALA A 425 23.52 -0.96 -5.91
CA ALA A 425 23.41 0.00 -4.81
C ALA A 425 22.27 1.00 -5.04
N GLU A 426 22.10 1.50 -6.28
CA GLU A 426 20.98 2.36 -6.67
C GLU A 426 19.64 1.64 -6.56
N MET A 427 19.59 0.37 -6.98
CA MET A 427 18.41 -0.47 -6.79
C MET A 427 18.10 -0.65 -5.30
N ALA A 428 19.10 -0.91 -4.45
CA ALA A 428 18.92 -0.96 -3.00
C ALA A 428 18.33 0.35 -2.46
N LEU A 429 18.92 1.50 -2.83
CA LEU A 429 18.45 2.82 -2.41
C LEU A 429 17.01 3.11 -2.84
N SER A 430 16.62 2.66 -4.04
CA SER A 430 15.25 2.78 -4.54
C SER A 430 14.23 1.97 -3.73
N LEU A 431 14.66 0.82 -3.19
CA LEU A 431 13.82 -0.05 -2.35
C LEU A 431 13.72 0.49 -0.91
N LYS A 432 14.82 1.02 -0.38
CA LYS A 432 14.87 1.64 0.95
C LYS A 432 15.95 2.73 0.99
N LYS A 433 15.51 3.96 1.22
CA LYS A 433 16.41 5.11 1.40
C LYS A 433 17.16 4.98 2.72
N THR A 434 18.46 4.71 2.65
CA THR A 434 19.32 4.50 3.83
C THR A 434 20.67 5.16 3.59
N LYS A 435 21.22 5.78 4.63
CA LYS A 435 22.57 6.36 4.60
C LYS A 435 23.64 5.37 4.14
N GLU A 436 23.55 4.11 4.56
CA GLU A 436 24.49 3.06 4.15
C GLU A 436 24.55 2.84 2.63
N ALA A 437 23.40 2.94 1.94
CA ALA A 437 23.35 2.80 0.48
C ALA A 437 23.90 4.06 -0.22
N GLU A 438 23.63 5.25 0.33
CA GLU A 438 24.17 6.52 -0.17
C GLU A 438 25.70 6.54 -0.06
N ASP A 439 26.23 6.23 1.14
CA ASP A 439 27.67 6.14 1.40
C ASP A 439 28.36 5.14 0.47
N LEU A 440 27.69 4.00 0.17
CA LEU A 440 28.22 3.00 -0.75
C LEU A 440 28.27 3.50 -2.20
N ILE A 441 27.24 4.23 -2.65
CA ILE A 441 27.19 4.84 -3.99
C ILE A 441 28.30 5.88 -4.13
N GLU A 442 28.47 6.75 -3.14
CA GLU A 442 29.54 7.75 -3.11
C GLU A 442 30.92 7.08 -3.19
N LEU A 443 31.14 6.02 -2.39
CA LEU A 443 32.38 5.25 -2.41
C LEU A 443 32.64 4.64 -3.79
N ILE A 444 31.63 4.02 -4.42
CA ILE A 444 31.75 3.44 -5.76
C ILE A 444 32.11 4.53 -6.79
N ASN A 445 31.41 5.66 -6.76
CA ASN A 445 31.65 6.78 -7.69
C ASN A 445 33.06 7.35 -7.51
N SER A 446 33.53 7.51 -6.27
CA SER A 446 34.90 7.98 -6.01
C SER A 446 35.98 7.05 -6.59
N ARG A 447 35.73 5.74 -6.63
CA ARG A 447 36.63 4.73 -7.22
C ARG A 447 36.53 4.65 -8.74
N ARG A 448 35.42 5.10 -9.33
CA ARG A 448 35.25 5.17 -10.80
C ARG A 448 35.94 6.40 -11.39
N SER A 449 36.06 7.47 -10.60
CA SER A 449 36.71 8.73 -10.98
C SER A 449 38.22 8.75 -10.76
N ARG A 450 38.79 7.68 -10.17
CA ARG A 450 40.23 7.42 -10.06
C ARG A 450 40.61 6.34 -11.05
#